data_AF-A0A7J3WTX8-F1
#
_entry.id   AF-A0A7J3WTX8-F1
#
_cell.length_a   1.000
_cell.length_b   1.000
_cell.length_c   1.000
_cell.angle_alpha   90.00
_cell.angle_beta   90.00
_cell.angle_gamma   90.00
#
_symmetry.space_group_name_H-M   'P 1'
#
loop_
_entity.id
_entity.type
_entity.pdbx_description
1 polymer ?
#
loop_
_entity_poly.entity_id
_entity_poly.type
_entity_poly.pdbx_seq_one_letter_code
_entity_poly.pdbx_strand_id
1 'polypeptide(L)'
;MLDRYALPLIRCCGFDIMEGKLMEKRKSDAEPMEAVQEMAGIKIMPRSPYRIGARMGRPEKAAERKMKTSPHLLFPVGLAGGKERLLLEARKADVEMGERRCEVCGRRTYKSKCSCGGHTHFTGKIETYSINVAGEVRQIASSMNASLPPKIKGVIGLSSKAKTPECIAKGILRASHGIFVFKDGTSRFDMTNMPLTHFKPYEIGTDVETLKKLGYTHDYRGNPLERDDQICELKPQDVIPSVKGGDYLARVAKFIDDALVKIYGMKPYYNVESRKDLIGHLVAGLSPHTSAGVIGRIIGFIDANVCCAHPFFHAAKRRNCDGDEDAMMLLFDTLINFSKEYIPEGRGGKMDLPLVIATRIYPSEIDKEALNIDLMGTYPLEFYRKTLEFPHPKELENMIELVSHRLGTGKEYSGFDFTHDTTSISEGPKVSTYKKLEKMEEKLTAQLSLAVKIRAVDEEDVASRVIQKHFLPDLVGNMRAFTRQQFRCIKCNTKYRRVPLKGVCPKCGGNLVLTVHEKSVKKYLEAAKKLADDFNVSNYTKQRILLYEKFMDSLFKNDKVKHAKLDDFF
;
A
#
# COMPACT_ATOMS: atom_id res chain seq x y z
N MET A 1 -42.81 3.49 8.56
CA MET A 1 -41.59 3.32 9.40
C MET A 1 -41.88 3.64 10.87
N LEU A 2 -42.65 4.68 11.17
CA LEU A 2 -43.09 5.05 12.53
C LEU A 2 -43.86 3.92 13.25
N ASP A 3 -44.80 3.26 12.58
CA ASP A 3 -45.63 2.20 13.20
C ASP A 3 -44.84 1.00 13.71
N ARG A 4 -43.71 0.68 13.06
CA ARG A 4 -42.83 -0.44 13.45
C ARG A 4 -42.16 -0.21 14.81
N TYR A 5 -41.90 1.05 15.16
CA TYR A 5 -41.18 1.43 16.39
C TYR A 5 -42.08 2.06 17.44
N ALA A 6 -43.29 2.48 17.06
CA ALA A 6 -44.26 3.08 17.98
C ALA A 6 -44.66 2.12 19.11
N LEU A 7 -45.03 0.88 18.79
CA LEU A 7 -45.49 -0.08 19.80
C LEU A 7 -44.39 -0.45 20.83
N PRO A 8 -43.14 -0.77 20.44
CA PRO A 8 -42.05 -0.94 21.41
C PRO A 8 -41.81 0.29 22.27
N LEU A 9 -41.85 1.49 21.70
CA LEU A 9 -41.64 2.73 22.45
C LEU A 9 -42.75 2.95 23.50
N ILE A 10 -44.01 2.81 23.08
CA ILE A 10 -45.20 2.97 23.92
C ILE A 10 -45.14 1.99 25.11
N ARG A 11 -44.84 0.72 24.87
CA ARG A 11 -44.68 -0.28 25.93
C ARG A 11 -43.50 0.00 26.85
N CYS A 12 -42.34 0.38 26.31
CA CYS A 12 -41.17 0.74 27.12
C CYS A 12 -41.39 2.00 27.97
N CYS A 13 -42.37 2.84 27.63
CA CYS A 13 -42.81 3.99 28.43
C CYS A 13 -43.95 3.66 29.41
N GLY A 14 -44.38 2.39 29.51
CA GLY A 14 -45.41 1.96 30.48
C GLY A 14 -46.85 2.11 29.99
N PHE A 15 -47.05 2.42 28.71
CA PHE A 15 -48.35 2.60 28.09
C PHE A 15 -48.76 1.40 27.22
N ASP A 16 -50.05 1.23 27.01
CA ASP A 16 -50.61 0.25 26.06
C ASP A 16 -51.73 0.94 25.24
N ILE A 17 -52.01 0.42 24.04
CA ILE A 17 -53.10 0.94 23.20
C ILE A 17 -54.33 0.07 23.42
N MET A 18 -55.36 0.63 24.07
CA MET A 18 -56.66 -0.04 24.26
C MET A 18 -57.75 0.84 23.67
N GLU A 19 -58.60 0.26 22.81
CA GLU A 19 -59.71 0.97 22.14
C GLU A 19 -59.29 2.25 21.40
N GLY A 20 -58.09 2.26 20.82
CA GLY A 20 -57.54 3.41 20.12
C GLY A 20 -57.03 4.55 21.01
N LYS A 21 -56.97 4.35 22.33
CA LYS A 21 -56.44 5.31 23.31
C LYS A 21 -55.17 4.77 23.99
N LEU A 22 -54.23 5.66 24.25
CA LEU A 22 -53.06 5.40 25.09
C LEU A 22 -53.50 5.36 26.55
N MET A 23 -53.29 4.23 27.20
CA MET A 23 -53.55 4.05 28.64
C MET A 23 -52.26 3.71 29.37
N GLU A 24 -51.97 4.42 30.46
CA GLU A 24 -50.85 4.11 31.35
C GLU A 24 -51.18 2.83 32.12
N LYS A 25 -50.31 1.84 32.02
CA LYS A 25 -50.52 0.50 32.58
C LYS A 25 -49.52 0.20 33.70
N ARG A 26 -48.31 0.75 33.60
CA ARG A 26 -47.22 0.50 34.53
C ARG A 26 -46.37 1.75 34.68
N LYS A 27 -45.89 1.96 35.90
CA LYS A 27 -44.97 3.04 36.25
C LYS A 27 -43.84 2.46 37.08
N SER A 28 -42.64 3.02 36.93
CA SER A 28 -41.46 2.64 37.70
C SER A 28 -40.61 3.88 37.97
N ASP A 29 -40.03 3.94 39.15
CA ASP A 29 -39.08 4.98 39.58
C ASP A 29 -37.64 4.41 39.68
N ALA A 30 -37.39 3.23 39.11
CA ALA A 30 -36.07 2.59 39.10
C ALA A 30 -35.09 3.26 38.13
N GLU A 31 -33.84 2.79 38.12
CA GLU A 31 -32.83 3.21 37.14
C GLU A 31 -33.31 2.95 35.71
N PRO A 32 -32.93 3.77 34.71
CA PRO A 32 -33.57 3.80 33.39
C PRO A 32 -33.72 2.42 32.71
N MET A 33 -32.74 1.53 32.86
CA MET A 33 -32.79 0.18 32.26
C MET A 33 -33.73 -0.78 33.00
N GLU A 34 -33.82 -0.67 34.32
CA GLU A 34 -34.72 -1.47 35.14
C GLU A 34 -36.16 -0.96 35.00
N ALA A 35 -36.34 0.37 35.03
CA ALA A 35 -37.63 1.00 34.83
C ALA A 35 -38.27 0.64 33.48
N VAL A 36 -37.48 0.66 32.40
CA VAL A 36 -37.97 0.24 31.07
C VAL A 36 -38.40 -1.23 31.04
N GLN A 37 -37.72 -2.12 31.77
CA GLN A 37 -38.09 -3.53 31.85
C GLN A 37 -39.40 -3.73 32.63
N GLU A 38 -39.54 -3.06 33.78
CA GLU A 38 -40.75 -3.10 34.60
C GLU A 38 -41.96 -2.55 33.85
N MET A 39 -41.78 -1.39 33.22
CA MET A 39 -42.80 -0.71 32.40
C MET A 39 -43.20 -1.54 31.16
N ALA A 40 -42.24 -2.13 30.44
CA ALA A 40 -42.52 -2.97 29.28
C ALA A 40 -43.09 -4.34 29.66
N GLY A 41 -42.81 -4.82 30.87
CA GLY A 41 -43.20 -6.14 31.35
C GLY A 41 -42.49 -7.32 30.71
N ILE A 42 -41.34 -7.07 30.10
CA ILE A 42 -40.47 -8.05 29.47
C ILE A 42 -39.03 -7.79 29.86
N LYS A 43 -38.22 -8.85 29.90
CA LYS A 43 -36.78 -8.70 30.12
C LYS A 43 -36.15 -8.08 28.88
N ILE A 44 -35.47 -6.94 29.07
CA ILE A 44 -34.80 -6.19 28.02
C ILE A 44 -33.33 -6.10 28.43
N MET A 45 -32.43 -6.44 27.51
CA MET A 45 -30.99 -6.33 27.72
C MET A 45 -30.44 -5.09 27.01
N PRO A 46 -29.35 -4.47 27.51
CA PRO A 46 -28.69 -3.38 26.81
C PRO A 46 -28.29 -3.80 25.39
N ARG A 47 -28.68 -3.01 24.38
CA ARG A 47 -28.41 -3.33 22.96
C ARG A 47 -26.94 -3.16 22.57
N SER A 48 -26.26 -2.18 23.16
CA SER A 48 -24.85 -1.86 22.87
C SER A 48 -24.18 -1.43 24.19
N PRO A 49 -23.90 -2.38 25.09
CA PRO A 49 -23.21 -2.10 26.34
C PRO A 49 -21.75 -1.68 26.10
N TYR A 50 -21.15 -2.16 25.01
CA TYR A 50 -19.77 -1.89 24.65
C TYR A 50 -19.69 -0.98 23.42
N ARG A 51 -18.68 -0.11 23.42
CA ARG A 51 -18.35 0.78 22.31
C ARG A 51 -16.85 0.71 22.06
N ILE A 52 -16.48 0.64 20.79
CA ILE A 52 -15.08 0.62 20.37
C ILE A 52 -14.79 1.95 19.66
N GLY A 53 -13.74 2.64 20.11
CA GLY A 53 -13.23 3.82 19.42
C GLY A 53 -12.39 3.40 18.21
N ALA A 54 -12.46 4.18 17.13
CA ALA A 54 -11.62 3.97 15.96
C ALA A 54 -11.09 5.31 15.44
N ARG A 55 -9.89 5.28 14.87
CA ARG A 55 -9.31 6.41 14.14
C ARG A 55 -8.80 5.91 12.81
N MET A 56 -9.13 6.63 11.74
CA MET A 56 -8.59 6.33 10.41
C MET A 56 -7.06 6.46 10.44
N GLY A 57 -6.36 5.36 10.17
CA GLY A 57 -4.90 5.27 10.17
C GLY A 57 -4.32 5.48 8.78
N ARG A 58 -3.91 4.37 8.15
CA ARG A 58 -3.37 4.39 6.78
C ARG A 58 -4.51 4.11 5.78
N PRO A 59 -4.66 4.90 4.71
CA PRO A 59 -5.62 4.59 3.65
C PRO A 59 -5.19 3.34 2.88
N GLU A 60 -6.11 2.77 2.13
CA GLU A 60 -5.87 1.62 1.27
C GLU A 60 -4.77 1.89 0.22
N LYS A 61 -4.22 0.88 -0.44
CA LYS A 61 -3.24 1.08 -1.54
C LYS A 61 -3.35 -0.05 -2.56
N ALA A 62 -3.33 0.34 -3.83
CA ALA A 62 -3.14 -0.55 -4.98
C ALA A 62 -2.33 0.22 -6.02
N ALA A 63 -1.02 0.02 -6.04
CA ALA A 63 -0.11 0.79 -6.89
C ALA A 63 1.16 0.01 -7.25
N GLU A 64 1.65 0.25 -8.46
CA GLU A 64 2.94 -0.26 -8.92
C GLU A 64 4.07 0.18 -7.98
N ARG A 65 4.98 -0.74 -7.62
CA ARG A 65 6.13 -0.41 -6.77
C ARG A 65 7.17 0.33 -7.59
N LYS A 66 7.23 1.65 -7.43
CA LYS A 66 8.18 2.52 -8.14
C LYS A 66 9.34 2.90 -7.22
N MET A 67 10.57 2.68 -7.70
CA MET A 67 11.73 3.35 -7.11
C MET A 67 11.61 4.87 -7.32
N LYS A 68 12.31 5.69 -6.53
CA LYS A 68 12.23 7.17 -6.59
C LYS A 68 12.38 7.76 -7.99
N THR A 69 13.09 7.09 -8.90
CA THR A 69 13.28 7.53 -10.30
C THR A 69 12.59 6.66 -11.34
N SER A 70 11.81 5.68 -10.89
CA SER A 70 11.02 4.77 -11.73
C SER A 70 11.80 4.27 -12.95
N PRO A 71 12.94 3.56 -12.75
CA PRO A 71 13.70 3.01 -13.85
C PRO A 71 12.89 1.91 -14.55
N HIS A 72 13.11 1.77 -15.85
CA HIS A 72 12.62 0.63 -16.64
C HIS A 72 13.70 -0.46 -16.74
N LEU A 73 14.95 -0.10 -16.46
CA LEU A 73 16.11 -0.96 -16.65
C LEU A 73 17.18 -0.68 -15.58
N LEU A 74 17.79 -1.73 -15.05
CA LEU A 74 18.97 -1.63 -14.20
C LEU A 74 20.25 -1.46 -15.04
N PHE A 75 20.37 -0.33 -15.73
CA PHE A 75 21.54 0.01 -16.55
C PHE A 75 22.06 1.42 -16.19
N PRO A 76 23.37 1.57 -15.91
CA PRO A 76 23.93 2.83 -15.48
C PRO A 76 24.07 3.80 -16.66
N VAL A 77 23.58 5.04 -16.50
CA VAL A 77 23.75 6.13 -17.47
C VAL A 77 24.43 7.37 -16.86
N GLY A 78 24.85 7.29 -15.60
CA GLY A 78 25.51 8.40 -14.90
C GLY A 78 24.68 9.68 -14.94
N LEU A 79 25.33 10.78 -15.29
CA LEU A 79 24.71 12.09 -15.55
C LEU A 79 24.39 12.32 -17.04
N ALA A 80 24.80 11.41 -17.92
CA ALA A 80 24.67 11.57 -19.37
C ALA A 80 23.22 11.52 -19.86
N GLY A 81 22.32 10.86 -19.11
CA GLY A 81 20.88 10.82 -19.39
C GLY A 81 20.07 11.98 -18.80
N GLY A 82 20.72 13.07 -18.38
CA GLY A 82 20.03 14.22 -17.79
C GLY A 82 19.36 13.94 -16.44
N LYS A 83 18.41 14.80 -16.03
CA LYS A 83 17.71 14.68 -14.73
C LYS A 83 16.84 13.41 -14.65
N GLU A 84 16.24 13.00 -15.77
CA GLU A 84 15.37 11.82 -15.87
C GLU A 84 16.12 10.51 -16.13
N ARG A 85 17.44 10.57 -16.41
CA ARG A 85 18.32 9.42 -16.66
C ARG A 85 17.87 8.61 -17.88
N LEU A 86 17.58 9.33 -18.97
CA LEU A 86 17.09 8.77 -20.23
C LEU A 86 18.24 8.14 -21.03
N LEU A 87 18.06 6.88 -21.44
CA LEU A 87 19.07 6.15 -22.22
C LEU A 87 19.29 6.77 -23.61
N LEU A 88 18.23 7.33 -24.22
CA LEU A 88 18.30 7.92 -25.56
C LEU A 88 19.05 9.26 -25.61
N GLU A 89 19.17 9.95 -24.47
CA GLU A 89 19.95 11.19 -24.35
C GLU A 89 21.45 10.91 -24.06
N ALA A 90 21.75 9.73 -23.51
CA ALA A 90 23.10 9.31 -23.14
C ALA A 90 23.94 8.85 -24.36
N ARG A 91 24.43 9.80 -25.17
CA ARG A 91 25.30 9.52 -26.33
C ARG A 91 26.73 9.07 -25.97
N LYS A 92 27.26 9.57 -24.86
CA LYS A 92 28.54 9.14 -24.30
C LYS A 92 28.41 9.13 -22.79
N ALA A 93 28.46 7.94 -22.20
CA ALA A 93 28.35 7.74 -20.77
C ALA A 93 29.59 7.00 -20.28
N ASP A 94 30.30 7.61 -19.34
CA ASP A 94 31.40 6.96 -18.62
C ASP A 94 30.82 6.38 -17.32
N VAL A 95 30.71 5.05 -17.26
CA VAL A 95 30.00 4.35 -16.19
C VAL A 95 30.78 3.15 -15.68
N GLU A 96 30.74 2.95 -14.37
CA GLU A 96 31.37 1.81 -13.71
C GLU A 96 30.52 0.55 -13.84
N MET A 97 31.09 -0.49 -14.44
CA MET A 97 30.47 -1.79 -14.60
C MET A 97 31.47 -2.90 -14.32
N GLY A 98 30.98 -4.09 -13.97
CA GLY A 98 31.85 -5.24 -13.79
C GLY A 98 32.47 -5.71 -15.09
N GLU A 99 33.80 -5.91 -15.11
CA GLU A 99 34.49 -6.57 -16.21
C GLU A 99 34.08 -8.04 -16.24
N ARG A 100 33.67 -8.52 -17.42
CA ARG A 100 33.30 -9.91 -17.67
C ARG A 100 34.16 -10.49 -18.78
N ARG A 101 34.54 -11.76 -18.67
CA ARG A 101 35.36 -12.46 -19.66
C ARG A 101 34.55 -13.58 -20.31
N CYS A 102 34.59 -13.65 -21.64
CA CYS A 102 33.94 -14.72 -22.38
C CYS A 102 34.69 -16.05 -22.20
N GLU A 103 33.95 -17.12 -21.95
CA GLU A 103 34.51 -18.48 -21.79
C GLU A 103 35.02 -19.08 -23.11
N VAL A 104 34.43 -18.68 -24.25
CA VAL A 104 34.75 -19.24 -25.57
C VAL A 104 35.93 -18.51 -26.21
N CYS A 105 35.84 -17.18 -26.35
CA CYS A 105 36.84 -16.40 -27.10
C CYS A 105 37.77 -15.55 -26.21
N GLY A 106 37.59 -15.59 -24.89
CA GLY A 106 38.43 -14.84 -23.94
C GLY A 106 38.26 -13.32 -23.97
N ARG A 107 37.42 -12.75 -24.84
CA ARG A 107 37.20 -11.30 -24.92
C ARG A 107 36.60 -10.75 -23.63
N ARG A 108 37.06 -9.56 -23.24
CA ARG A 108 36.56 -8.80 -22.09
C ARG A 108 35.43 -7.87 -22.53
N THR A 109 34.37 -7.81 -21.74
CA THR A 109 33.17 -6.98 -21.99
C THR A 109 32.40 -6.78 -20.69
N TYR A 110 31.44 -5.87 -20.65
CA TYR A 110 30.50 -5.75 -19.52
C TYR A 110 29.21 -6.55 -19.74
N LYS A 111 28.98 -7.09 -20.95
CA LYS A 111 27.75 -7.79 -21.33
C LYS A 111 27.77 -9.25 -20.88
N SER A 112 26.62 -9.78 -20.44
CA SER A 112 26.47 -11.20 -20.05
C SER A 112 26.59 -12.20 -21.22
N LYS A 113 26.41 -11.72 -22.46
CA LYS A 113 26.58 -12.51 -23.69
C LYS A 113 27.61 -11.83 -24.59
N CYS A 114 28.62 -12.57 -25.00
CA CYS A 114 29.64 -12.08 -25.92
C CYS A 114 29.10 -12.03 -27.36
N SER A 115 29.71 -11.22 -28.22
CA SER A 115 29.37 -11.18 -29.66
C SER A 115 29.64 -12.49 -30.40
N CYS A 116 30.51 -13.36 -29.87
CA CYS A 116 30.70 -14.73 -30.38
C CYS A 116 29.62 -15.72 -29.94
N GLY A 117 28.64 -15.28 -29.13
CA GLY A 117 27.57 -16.14 -28.60
C GLY A 117 27.88 -16.77 -27.23
N GLY A 118 29.15 -16.86 -26.84
CA GLY A 118 29.56 -17.44 -25.55
C GLY A 118 29.11 -16.64 -24.33
N HIS A 119 28.90 -17.35 -23.21
CA HIS A 119 28.60 -16.75 -21.91
C HIS A 119 29.84 -16.03 -21.34
N THR A 120 29.61 -15.01 -20.51
CA THR A 120 30.69 -14.27 -19.85
C THR A 120 30.56 -14.38 -18.34
N HIS A 121 31.66 -14.58 -17.64
CA HIS A 121 31.70 -14.57 -16.17
C HIS A 121 32.35 -13.29 -15.66
N PHE A 122 31.93 -12.81 -14.49
CA PHE A 122 32.51 -11.65 -13.84
C PHE A 122 33.95 -11.94 -13.36
N THR A 123 34.91 -11.07 -13.68
CA THR A 123 36.34 -11.27 -13.37
C THR A 123 36.72 -10.81 -11.96
N GLY A 124 35.77 -10.24 -11.21
CA GLY A 124 36.04 -9.62 -9.90
C GLY A 124 36.48 -8.16 -9.98
N LYS A 125 36.73 -7.63 -11.18
CA LYS A 125 37.20 -6.25 -11.40
C LYS A 125 36.07 -5.35 -11.87
N ILE A 126 36.04 -4.13 -11.34
CA ILE A 126 35.12 -3.07 -11.81
C ILE A 126 35.96 -2.11 -12.64
N GLU A 127 35.51 -1.83 -13.86
CA GLU A 127 36.14 -0.88 -14.77
C GLU A 127 35.16 0.20 -15.21
N THR A 128 35.70 1.34 -15.63
CA THR A 128 34.91 2.43 -16.23
C THR A 128 34.86 2.23 -17.73
N TYR A 129 33.65 2.04 -18.27
CA TYR A 129 33.42 1.91 -19.70
C TYR A 129 32.86 3.21 -20.26
N SER A 130 33.43 3.68 -21.37
CA SER A 130 32.87 4.77 -22.17
C SER A 130 32.00 4.19 -23.28
N ILE A 131 30.69 4.36 -23.16
CA ILE A 131 29.71 3.71 -24.06
C ILE A 131 28.75 4.72 -24.69
N ASN A 132 28.36 4.45 -25.95
CA ASN A 132 27.29 5.16 -26.63
C ASN A 132 25.95 4.44 -26.42
N VAL A 133 25.34 4.70 -25.26
CA VAL A 133 24.09 4.04 -24.83
C VAL A 133 22.97 4.29 -25.84
N ALA A 134 22.81 5.52 -26.32
CA ALA A 134 21.77 5.87 -27.28
C ALA A 134 21.93 5.12 -28.62
N GLY A 135 23.18 4.91 -29.08
CA GLY A 135 23.47 4.10 -30.26
C GLY A 135 23.12 2.63 -30.06
N GLU A 136 23.54 2.05 -28.94
CA GLU A 136 23.25 0.65 -28.60
C GLU A 136 21.75 0.38 -28.49
N VAL A 137 20.98 1.29 -27.87
CA VAL A 137 19.53 1.15 -27.75
C VAL A 137 18.87 1.12 -29.13
N ARG A 138 19.26 2.01 -30.04
CA ARG A 138 18.71 2.04 -31.42
C ARG A 138 19.05 0.75 -32.17
N GLN A 139 20.29 0.29 -32.07
CA GLN A 139 20.72 -0.96 -32.72
C GLN A 139 19.92 -2.17 -32.21
N ILE A 140 19.74 -2.29 -30.89
CA ILE A 140 18.99 -3.39 -30.27
C ILE A 140 17.51 -3.32 -30.63
N ALA A 141 16.92 -2.11 -30.65
CA ALA A 141 15.53 -1.93 -31.06
C ALA A 141 15.32 -2.39 -32.52
N SER A 142 16.22 -2.00 -33.43
CA SER A 142 16.20 -2.46 -34.83
C SER A 142 16.37 -3.98 -34.95
N SER A 143 17.28 -4.59 -34.19
CA SER A 143 17.49 -6.05 -34.26
C SER A 143 16.31 -6.86 -33.74
N MET A 144 15.53 -6.32 -32.80
CA MET A 144 14.33 -6.97 -32.26
C MET A 144 13.05 -6.63 -33.03
N ASN A 145 13.16 -5.79 -34.07
CA ASN A 145 12.02 -5.17 -34.76
C ASN A 145 10.99 -4.57 -33.76
N ALA A 146 11.49 -3.90 -32.72
CA ALA A 146 10.67 -3.33 -31.66
C ALA A 146 10.52 -1.82 -31.84
N SER A 147 9.31 -1.30 -31.67
CA SER A 147 9.08 0.15 -31.60
C SER A 147 9.85 0.76 -30.44
N LEU A 148 10.48 1.91 -30.67
CA LEU A 148 11.32 2.59 -29.70
C LEU A 148 10.46 3.52 -28.82
N PRO A 149 10.33 3.26 -27.50
CA PRO A 149 9.58 4.13 -26.62
C PRO A 149 10.22 5.51 -26.48
N PRO A 150 9.42 6.57 -26.25
CA PRO A 150 9.93 7.93 -26.12
C PRO A 150 10.82 8.12 -24.89
N LYS A 151 10.55 7.38 -23.80
CA LYS A 151 11.29 7.48 -22.55
C LYS A 151 11.71 6.11 -22.04
N ILE A 152 13.00 5.83 -22.08
CA ILE A 152 13.61 4.65 -21.45
C ILE A 152 14.52 5.16 -20.34
N LYS A 153 14.19 4.81 -19.10
CA LYS A 153 14.88 5.32 -17.88
C LYS A 153 15.80 4.27 -17.30
N GLY A 154 17.06 4.64 -17.08
CA GLY A 154 18.07 3.83 -16.41
C GLY A 154 18.31 4.27 -14.96
N VAL A 155 19.46 3.86 -14.43
CA VAL A 155 19.92 4.25 -13.08
C VAL A 155 21.18 5.14 -13.18
N ILE A 156 21.49 5.90 -12.13
CA ILE A 156 22.74 6.70 -12.11
C ILE A 156 23.96 5.78 -12.12
N GLY A 157 23.90 4.73 -11.29
CA GLY A 157 24.96 3.76 -11.13
C GLY A 157 24.39 2.49 -10.53
N LEU A 158 25.12 1.39 -10.68
CA LEU A 158 24.77 0.10 -10.11
C LEU A 158 25.28 0.04 -8.67
N SER A 159 24.41 -0.39 -7.76
CA SER A 159 24.73 -0.53 -6.32
C SER A 159 25.05 -1.97 -5.92
N SER A 160 25.00 -2.89 -6.86
CA SER A 160 25.34 -4.29 -6.64
C SER A 160 26.84 -4.53 -6.65
N LYS A 161 27.28 -5.57 -5.93
CA LYS A 161 28.70 -5.92 -5.77
C LYS A 161 29.42 -6.11 -7.11
N ALA A 162 28.80 -6.86 -8.02
CA ALA A 162 29.37 -7.14 -9.34
C ALA A 162 29.14 -6.00 -10.35
N LYS A 163 28.35 -4.97 -10.01
CA LYS A 163 27.88 -3.91 -10.92
C LYS A 163 27.53 -4.46 -12.32
N THR A 164 26.77 -5.56 -12.35
CA THR A 164 26.35 -6.18 -13.61
C THR A 164 25.12 -5.46 -14.14
N PRO A 165 25.19 -4.87 -15.34
CA PRO A 165 24.05 -4.19 -15.94
C PRO A 165 23.01 -5.20 -16.45
N GLU A 166 21.74 -4.83 -16.38
CA GLU A 166 20.66 -5.57 -17.01
C GLU A 166 20.66 -5.36 -18.54
N CYS A 167 20.19 -6.35 -19.29
CA CYS A 167 20.12 -6.30 -20.74
C CYS A 167 19.19 -5.17 -21.24
N ILE A 168 19.72 -4.28 -22.10
CA ILE A 168 18.98 -3.13 -22.66
C ILE A 168 17.67 -3.56 -23.36
N ALA A 169 17.66 -4.72 -24.01
CA ALA A 169 16.47 -5.28 -24.64
C ALA A 169 15.27 -5.37 -23.68
N LYS A 170 15.50 -5.85 -22.45
CA LYS A 170 14.45 -5.91 -21.42
C LYS A 170 13.91 -4.53 -21.07
N GLY A 171 14.80 -3.53 -21.01
CA GLY A 171 14.45 -2.14 -20.72
C GLY A 171 13.58 -1.49 -21.80
N ILE A 172 13.86 -1.79 -23.08
CA ILE A 172 13.03 -1.35 -24.21
C ILE A 172 11.63 -1.95 -24.07
N LEU A 173 11.53 -3.28 -23.88
CA LEU A 173 10.24 -3.96 -23.77
C LEU A 173 9.45 -3.49 -22.54
N ARG A 174 10.08 -3.35 -21.36
CA ARG A 174 9.41 -2.81 -20.17
C ARG A 174 8.86 -1.40 -20.41
N ALA A 175 9.63 -0.53 -21.06
CA ALA A 175 9.18 0.82 -21.40
C ALA A 175 8.01 0.81 -22.41
N SER A 176 8.02 -0.09 -23.40
CA SER A 176 6.90 -0.25 -24.34
C SER A 176 5.59 -0.66 -23.65
N HIS A 177 5.68 -1.43 -22.57
CA HIS A 177 4.54 -1.88 -21.77
C HIS A 177 4.24 -1.00 -20.55
N GLY A 178 4.98 0.10 -20.34
CA GLY A 178 4.80 1.00 -19.19
C GLY A 178 5.11 0.36 -17.83
N ILE A 179 6.04 -0.60 -17.80
CA ILE A 179 6.42 -1.38 -16.62
C ILE A 179 7.70 -0.83 -16.00
N PHE A 180 7.74 -0.76 -14.68
CA PHE A 180 8.93 -0.36 -13.93
C PHE A 180 9.62 -1.57 -13.29
N VAL A 181 10.94 -1.49 -13.19
CA VAL A 181 11.77 -2.53 -12.57
C VAL A 181 12.11 -2.15 -11.13
N PHE A 182 12.12 -3.14 -10.25
CA PHE A 182 12.62 -2.98 -8.89
C PHE A 182 14.11 -3.36 -8.79
N LYS A 183 14.71 -3.19 -7.61
CA LYS A 183 16.16 -3.33 -7.40
C LYS A 183 16.75 -4.71 -7.75
N ASP A 184 15.91 -5.73 -7.90
CA ASP A 184 16.30 -7.11 -8.17
C ASP A 184 15.92 -7.60 -9.57
N GLY A 185 15.39 -6.72 -10.42
CA GLY A 185 14.95 -7.06 -11.78
C GLY A 185 13.47 -7.42 -11.89
N THR A 186 12.76 -7.61 -10.77
CA THR A 186 11.34 -7.99 -10.78
C THR A 186 10.41 -6.79 -10.95
N SER A 187 9.19 -7.04 -11.41
CA SER A 187 8.12 -6.04 -11.54
C SER A 187 7.02 -6.32 -10.52
N ARG A 188 6.76 -5.36 -9.63
CA ARG A 188 5.94 -5.58 -8.43
C ARG A 188 4.76 -4.62 -8.34
N PHE A 189 3.66 -5.13 -7.77
CA PHE A 189 2.46 -4.35 -7.49
C PHE A 189 2.11 -4.44 -6.00
N ASP A 190 2.03 -3.29 -5.31
CA ASP A 190 1.71 -3.21 -3.89
C ASP A 190 0.21 -3.12 -3.67
N MET A 191 -0.33 -3.97 -2.79
CA MET A 191 -1.73 -3.95 -2.38
C MET A 191 -1.86 -4.04 -0.86
N THR A 192 -2.87 -3.38 -0.29
CA THR A 192 -3.27 -3.59 1.11
C THR A 192 -3.86 -4.99 1.28
N ASN A 193 -3.46 -5.69 2.33
CA ASN A 193 -3.94 -7.04 2.61
C ASN A 193 -5.38 -7.00 3.16
N MET A 194 -6.24 -7.88 2.63
CA MET A 194 -7.56 -8.13 3.18
C MET A 194 -7.73 -9.65 3.38
N PRO A 195 -8.03 -10.12 4.61
CA PRO A 195 -8.28 -11.52 4.86
C PRO A 195 -9.68 -11.89 4.35
N LEU A 196 -9.79 -13.04 3.67
CA LEU A 196 -11.06 -13.57 3.18
C LEU A 196 -11.02 -15.09 3.24
N THR A 197 -12.04 -15.72 3.83
CA THR A 197 -12.18 -17.19 3.87
C THR A 197 -13.23 -17.70 2.90
N HIS A 198 -14.20 -16.86 2.52
CA HIS A 198 -15.31 -17.23 1.66
C HIS A 198 -15.58 -16.14 0.63
N PHE A 199 -16.08 -16.51 -0.55
CA PHE A 199 -16.43 -15.57 -1.61
C PHE A 199 -17.63 -16.08 -2.42
N LYS A 200 -18.34 -15.17 -3.08
CA LYS A 200 -19.36 -15.51 -4.09
C LYS A 200 -18.76 -15.30 -5.48
N PRO A 201 -18.92 -16.22 -6.45
CA PRO A 201 -18.35 -16.10 -7.79
C PRO A 201 -18.58 -14.74 -8.48
N TYR A 202 -19.77 -14.14 -8.35
CA TYR A 202 -20.04 -12.83 -8.96
C TYR A 202 -19.18 -11.69 -8.38
N GLU A 203 -18.74 -11.79 -7.12
CA GLU A 203 -17.95 -10.74 -6.46
C GLU A 203 -16.55 -10.61 -7.06
N ILE A 204 -16.02 -11.73 -7.56
CA ILE A 204 -14.67 -11.82 -8.13
C ILE A 204 -14.69 -11.80 -9.67
N GLY A 205 -15.88 -11.70 -10.26
CA GLY A 205 -16.09 -11.62 -11.71
C GLY A 205 -15.63 -12.86 -12.48
N THR A 206 -15.72 -14.05 -11.86
CA THR A 206 -15.30 -15.32 -12.46
C THR A 206 -16.49 -16.26 -12.60
N ASP A 207 -16.64 -16.87 -13.77
CA ASP A 207 -17.73 -17.79 -14.05
C ASP A 207 -17.59 -19.12 -13.29
N VAL A 208 -18.73 -19.74 -12.99
CA VAL A 208 -18.81 -21.00 -12.26
C VAL A 208 -18.07 -22.13 -12.96
N GLU A 209 -18.09 -22.19 -14.29
CA GLU A 209 -17.38 -23.22 -15.06
C GLU A 209 -15.86 -23.12 -14.91
N THR A 210 -15.32 -21.91 -14.92
CA THR A 210 -13.90 -21.65 -14.68
C THR A 210 -13.52 -21.99 -13.24
N LEU A 211 -14.35 -21.66 -12.26
CA LEU A 211 -14.13 -22.08 -10.87
C LEU A 211 -14.14 -23.61 -10.71
N LYS A 212 -15.03 -24.31 -11.40
CA LYS A 212 -15.01 -25.79 -11.46
C LYS A 212 -13.70 -26.33 -12.01
N LYS A 213 -13.19 -25.75 -13.11
CA LYS A 213 -11.87 -26.12 -13.68
C LYS A 213 -10.72 -25.86 -12.71
N LEU A 214 -10.84 -24.84 -11.84
CA LEU A 214 -9.86 -24.53 -10.80
C LEU A 214 -9.96 -25.44 -9.56
N GLY A 215 -10.97 -26.32 -9.49
CA GLY A 215 -11.18 -27.28 -8.42
C GLY A 215 -12.18 -26.85 -7.35
N TYR A 216 -13.05 -25.88 -7.64
CA TYR A 216 -14.19 -25.51 -6.80
C TYR A 216 -15.44 -26.25 -7.29
N THR A 217 -15.76 -27.36 -6.62
CA THR A 217 -16.86 -28.25 -7.03
C THR A 217 -18.14 -28.06 -6.22
N HIS A 218 -18.01 -27.66 -4.95
CA HIS A 218 -19.11 -27.49 -4.01
C HIS A 218 -19.03 -26.14 -3.31
N ASP A 219 -20.16 -25.67 -2.81
CA ASP A 219 -20.26 -24.53 -1.91
C ASP A 219 -19.83 -24.90 -0.48
N TYR A 220 -19.79 -23.92 0.42
CA TYR A 220 -19.36 -24.11 1.82
C TYR A 220 -20.28 -25.06 2.63
N ARG A 221 -21.50 -25.31 2.16
CA ARG A 221 -22.46 -26.27 2.77
C ARG A 221 -22.35 -27.66 2.16
N GLY A 222 -21.50 -27.84 1.16
CA GLY A 222 -21.33 -29.11 0.45
C GLY A 222 -22.31 -29.34 -0.70
N ASN A 223 -23.12 -28.35 -1.10
CA ASN A 223 -23.96 -28.49 -2.30
C ASN A 223 -23.13 -28.29 -3.57
N PRO A 224 -23.46 -28.93 -4.70
CA PRO A 224 -22.80 -28.67 -5.98
C PRO A 224 -22.83 -27.19 -6.34
N LEU A 225 -21.70 -26.67 -6.86
CA LEU A 225 -21.61 -25.29 -7.31
C LEU A 225 -22.28 -25.16 -8.68
N GLU A 226 -23.38 -24.43 -8.77
CA GLU A 226 -24.17 -24.27 -10.00
C GLU A 226 -24.50 -22.81 -10.29
N ARG A 227 -24.64 -21.99 -9.25
CA ARG A 227 -25.01 -20.58 -9.34
C ARG A 227 -23.86 -19.68 -8.88
N ASP A 228 -23.84 -18.46 -9.36
CA ASP A 228 -22.82 -17.47 -9.04
C ASP A 228 -23.05 -16.76 -7.70
N ASP A 229 -24.23 -16.92 -7.08
CA ASP A 229 -24.60 -16.40 -5.75
C ASP A 229 -24.23 -17.33 -4.58
N GLN A 230 -23.80 -18.56 -4.88
CA GLN A 230 -23.37 -19.52 -3.88
C GLN A 230 -22.03 -19.12 -3.24
N ILE A 231 -21.92 -19.34 -1.94
CA ILE A 231 -20.72 -18.99 -1.17
C ILE A 231 -19.74 -20.16 -1.23
N CYS A 232 -18.55 -19.91 -1.75
CA CYS A 232 -17.46 -20.88 -1.86
C CYS A 232 -16.41 -20.63 -0.76
N GLU A 233 -15.90 -21.70 -0.16
CA GLU A 233 -14.74 -21.63 0.75
C GLU A 233 -13.45 -21.44 -0.05
N LEU A 234 -12.73 -20.34 0.20
CA LEU A 234 -11.50 -19.97 -0.48
C LEU A 234 -10.36 -20.91 -0.11
N LYS A 235 -9.73 -21.53 -1.11
CA LYS A 235 -8.56 -22.39 -0.88
C LYS A 235 -7.36 -21.57 -0.35
N PRO A 236 -6.51 -22.14 0.52
CA PRO A 236 -5.48 -21.40 1.25
C PRO A 236 -4.47 -20.56 0.43
N GLN A 237 -4.18 -20.96 -0.81
CA GLN A 237 -3.22 -20.26 -1.69
C GLN A 237 -3.89 -19.57 -2.88
N ASP A 238 -5.22 -19.54 -2.94
CA ASP A 238 -5.93 -18.79 -3.96
C ASP A 238 -6.06 -17.32 -3.54
N VAL A 239 -5.86 -16.42 -4.51
CA VAL A 239 -5.81 -14.97 -4.28
C VAL A 239 -6.72 -14.24 -5.26
N ILE A 240 -7.31 -13.15 -4.77
CA ILE A 240 -8.20 -12.26 -5.50
C ILE A 240 -7.60 -10.85 -5.44
N PRO A 241 -6.70 -10.50 -6.36
CA PRO A 241 -6.10 -9.16 -6.42
C PRO A 241 -7.11 -8.11 -6.89
N SER A 242 -6.80 -6.83 -6.62
CA SER A 242 -7.55 -5.71 -7.17
C SER A 242 -7.57 -5.71 -8.71
N VAL A 243 -8.63 -5.16 -9.32
CA VAL A 243 -8.70 -4.94 -10.77
C VAL A 243 -7.48 -4.18 -11.30
N LYS A 244 -7.02 -3.14 -10.58
CA LYS A 244 -5.81 -2.37 -10.94
C LYS A 244 -4.55 -3.24 -10.94
N GLY A 245 -4.44 -4.15 -9.97
CA GLY A 245 -3.36 -5.12 -9.90
C GLY A 245 -3.42 -6.09 -11.08
N GLY A 246 -4.60 -6.63 -11.40
CA GLY A 246 -4.82 -7.48 -12.56
C GLY A 246 -4.43 -6.82 -13.88
N ASP A 247 -4.85 -5.57 -14.10
CA ASP A 247 -4.52 -4.81 -15.32
C ASP A 247 -3.01 -4.55 -15.43
N TYR A 248 -2.30 -4.33 -14.31
CA TYR A 248 -0.84 -4.21 -14.31
C TYR A 248 -0.16 -5.55 -14.60
N LEU A 249 -0.58 -6.63 -13.92
CA LEU A 249 -0.03 -7.97 -14.14
C LEU A 249 -0.27 -8.45 -15.58
N ALA A 250 -1.37 -8.06 -16.22
CA ALA A 250 -1.62 -8.36 -17.63
C ALA A 250 -0.60 -7.67 -18.55
N ARG A 251 -0.20 -6.44 -18.24
CA ARG A 251 0.92 -5.77 -18.95
C ARG A 251 2.23 -6.51 -18.72
N VAL A 252 2.50 -6.96 -17.47
CA VAL A 252 3.69 -7.75 -17.15
C VAL A 252 3.71 -9.06 -17.94
N ALA A 253 2.60 -9.78 -18.01
CA ALA A 253 2.49 -11.01 -18.81
C ALA A 253 2.79 -10.78 -20.30
N LYS A 254 2.23 -9.71 -20.91
CA LYS A 254 2.56 -9.31 -22.30
C LYS A 254 4.05 -8.99 -22.48
N PHE A 255 4.67 -8.33 -21.51
CA PHE A 255 6.12 -8.11 -21.49
C PHE A 255 6.92 -9.42 -21.43
N ILE A 256 6.49 -10.39 -20.62
CA ILE A 256 7.16 -11.69 -20.53
C ILE A 256 7.07 -12.43 -21.86
N ASP A 257 5.90 -12.46 -22.50
CA ASP A 257 5.72 -13.09 -23.80
C ASP A 257 6.59 -12.43 -24.89
N ASP A 258 6.62 -11.10 -24.93
CA ASP A 258 7.50 -10.36 -25.82
C ASP A 258 8.98 -10.65 -25.55
N ALA A 259 9.38 -10.76 -24.29
CA ALA A 259 10.75 -11.11 -23.92
C ALA A 259 11.10 -12.53 -24.36
N LEU A 260 10.21 -13.50 -24.16
CA LEU A 260 10.38 -14.88 -24.60
C LEU A 260 10.59 -14.96 -26.11
N VAL A 261 9.75 -14.29 -26.89
CA VAL A 261 9.83 -14.30 -28.36
C VAL A 261 11.05 -13.53 -28.84
N LYS A 262 11.21 -12.26 -28.44
CA LYS A 262 12.19 -11.34 -29.05
C LYS A 262 13.61 -11.47 -28.50
N ILE A 263 13.76 -11.89 -27.24
CA ILE A 263 15.08 -12.01 -26.57
C ILE A 263 15.53 -13.47 -26.52
N TYR A 264 14.63 -14.37 -26.14
CA TYR A 264 14.97 -15.76 -25.86
C TYR A 264 14.67 -16.73 -27.03
N GLY A 265 13.93 -16.30 -28.07
CA GLY A 265 13.57 -17.15 -29.20
C GLY A 265 12.64 -18.30 -28.83
N MET A 266 11.83 -18.13 -27.78
CA MET A 266 10.90 -19.12 -27.25
C MET A 266 9.45 -18.77 -27.62
N LYS A 267 8.55 -19.75 -27.48
CA LYS A 267 7.11 -19.51 -27.62
C LYS A 267 6.59 -18.63 -26.46
N PRO A 268 5.57 -17.79 -26.70
CA PRO A 268 4.91 -17.05 -25.62
C PRO A 268 4.25 -18.02 -24.63
N TYR A 269 4.18 -17.62 -23.36
CA TYR A 269 3.68 -18.46 -22.26
C TYR A 269 2.28 -18.08 -21.82
N TYR A 270 2.02 -16.78 -21.61
CA TYR A 270 0.75 -16.31 -21.04
C TYR A 270 -0.32 -16.14 -22.13
N ASN A 271 0.01 -15.54 -23.27
CA ASN A 271 -0.91 -15.21 -24.36
C ASN A 271 -2.17 -14.46 -23.89
N VAL A 272 -1.99 -13.50 -22.97
CA VAL A 272 -3.09 -12.78 -22.34
C VAL A 272 -3.51 -11.56 -23.17
N GLU A 273 -4.80 -11.36 -23.35
CA GLU A 273 -5.36 -10.13 -23.92
C GLU A 273 -5.84 -9.19 -22.81
N SER A 274 -6.48 -9.78 -21.80
CA SER A 274 -7.12 -9.11 -20.68
C SER A 274 -6.67 -9.69 -19.33
N ARG A 275 -7.03 -9.03 -18.23
CA ARG A 275 -6.79 -9.55 -16.87
C ARG A 275 -7.49 -10.89 -16.61
N LYS A 276 -8.63 -11.17 -17.26
CA LYS A 276 -9.39 -12.42 -17.05
C LYS A 276 -8.58 -13.65 -17.45
N ASP A 277 -7.73 -13.50 -18.45
CA ASP A 277 -6.87 -14.58 -18.96
C ASP A 277 -5.77 -14.95 -17.95
N LEU A 278 -5.56 -14.15 -16.89
CA LEU A 278 -4.64 -14.47 -15.80
C LEU A 278 -5.24 -15.43 -14.76
N ILE A 279 -6.54 -15.73 -14.83
CA ILE A 279 -7.19 -16.67 -13.91
C ILE A 279 -6.56 -18.05 -14.07
N GLY A 280 -6.12 -18.65 -12.96
CA GLY A 280 -5.37 -19.90 -12.92
C GLY A 280 -3.85 -19.74 -12.97
N HIS A 281 -3.32 -18.58 -13.37
CA HIS A 281 -1.88 -18.34 -13.36
C HIS A 281 -1.34 -18.07 -11.95
N LEU A 282 -0.07 -18.42 -11.76
CA LEU A 282 0.63 -18.33 -10.48
C LEU A 282 1.30 -16.96 -10.29
N VAL A 283 1.19 -16.47 -9.07
CA VAL A 283 1.85 -15.26 -8.57
C VAL A 283 2.74 -15.59 -7.38
N ALA A 284 3.76 -14.78 -7.16
CA ALA A 284 4.53 -14.76 -5.93
C ALA A 284 4.11 -13.53 -5.10
N GLY A 285 3.55 -13.78 -3.92
CA GLY A 285 3.35 -12.76 -2.90
C GLY A 285 4.61 -12.59 -2.07
N LEU A 286 5.02 -11.35 -1.80
CA LEU A 286 6.19 -11.05 -0.98
C LEU A 286 5.93 -9.84 -0.10
N SER A 287 6.20 -10.00 1.19
CA SER A 287 6.01 -8.93 2.16
C SER A 287 7.25 -8.05 2.32
N PRO A 288 7.08 -6.74 2.59
CA PRO A 288 8.20 -5.87 2.89
C PRO A 288 9.02 -6.42 4.06
N HIS A 289 10.33 -6.21 4.04
CA HIS A 289 11.25 -6.70 5.09
C HIS A 289 11.33 -8.24 5.22
N THR A 290 10.85 -9.00 4.24
CA THR A 290 11.02 -10.46 4.21
C THR A 290 11.83 -10.89 2.99
N SER A 291 12.28 -12.15 2.99
CA SER A 291 13.04 -12.72 1.88
C SER A 291 12.47 -14.04 1.33
N ALA A 292 11.31 -14.46 1.85
CA ALA A 292 10.60 -15.66 1.42
C ALA A 292 9.27 -15.21 0.80
N GLY A 293 9.11 -15.45 -0.50
CA GLY A 293 7.83 -15.29 -1.18
C GLY A 293 6.96 -16.53 -1.00
N VAL A 294 5.65 -16.38 -1.18
CA VAL A 294 4.68 -17.49 -1.14
C VAL A 294 3.95 -17.53 -2.48
N ILE A 295 3.83 -18.72 -3.08
CA ILE A 295 3.08 -18.89 -4.32
C ILE A 295 1.58 -18.79 -4.00
N GLY A 296 0.89 -18.01 -4.82
CA GLY A 296 -0.57 -18.00 -4.88
C GLY A 296 -1.05 -18.20 -6.31
N ARG A 297 -2.34 -18.52 -6.46
CA ARG A 297 -3.01 -18.67 -7.76
C ARG A 297 -4.13 -17.65 -7.88
N ILE A 298 -4.18 -16.92 -8.99
CA ILE A 298 -5.25 -15.95 -9.23
C ILE A 298 -6.53 -16.70 -9.54
N ILE A 299 -7.63 -16.39 -8.84
CA ILE A 299 -8.95 -16.99 -9.13
C ILE A 299 -10.01 -15.99 -9.59
N GLY A 300 -9.71 -14.69 -9.52
CA GLY A 300 -10.62 -13.61 -9.93
C GLY A 300 -10.08 -12.25 -9.52
N PHE A 301 -10.90 -11.20 -9.64
CA PHE A 301 -10.50 -9.82 -9.35
C PHE A 301 -11.58 -9.07 -8.57
N ILE A 302 -11.18 -8.27 -7.59
CA ILE A 302 -12.09 -7.43 -6.81
C ILE A 302 -12.01 -5.96 -7.23
N ASP A 303 -13.16 -5.29 -7.26
CA ASP A 303 -13.23 -3.84 -7.50
C ASP A 303 -13.00 -3.02 -6.21
N ALA A 304 -11.85 -3.26 -5.57
CA ALA A 304 -11.37 -2.55 -4.40
C ALA A 304 -9.84 -2.46 -4.45
N ASN A 305 -9.22 -1.48 -3.77
CA ASN A 305 -7.75 -1.32 -3.75
C ASN A 305 -7.09 -2.20 -2.68
N VAL A 306 -7.41 -3.50 -2.68
CA VAL A 306 -6.91 -4.49 -1.72
C VAL A 306 -6.59 -5.80 -2.45
N CYS A 307 -5.87 -6.70 -1.78
CA CYS A 307 -5.71 -8.08 -2.20
C CYS A 307 -6.42 -8.99 -1.21
N CYS A 308 -7.49 -9.66 -1.64
CA CYS A 308 -8.17 -10.64 -0.82
C CYS A 308 -7.45 -11.98 -0.94
N ALA A 309 -7.16 -12.61 0.20
CA ALA A 309 -6.58 -13.95 0.23
C ALA A 309 -6.93 -14.62 1.55
N HIS A 310 -6.76 -15.95 1.58
CA HIS A 310 -6.91 -16.70 2.81
C HIS A 310 -5.96 -16.13 3.89
N PRO A 311 -6.37 -16.02 5.16
CA PRO A 311 -5.51 -15.54 6.24
C PRO A 311 -4.16 -16.26 6.33
N PHE A 312 -4.13 -17.56 6.00
CA PHE A 312 -2.89 -18.32 5.92
C PHE A 312 -1.92 -17.80 4.87
N PHE A 313 -2.40 -17.34 3.72
CA PHE A 313 -1.55 -16.72 2.70
C PHE A 313 -0.91 -15.44 3.21
N HIS A 314 -1.63 -14.61 3.96
CA HIS A 314 -1.09 -13.39 4.56
C HIS A 314 -0.08 -13.71 5.67
N ALA A 315 -0.44 -14.59 6.59
CA ALA A 315 0.42 -15.02 7.70
C ALA A 315 1.70 -15.75 7.24
N ALA A 316 1.63 -16.58 6.19
CA ALA A 316 2.80 -17.29 5.65
C ALA A 316 3.89 -16.34 5.14
N LYS A 317 3.52 -15.12 4.74
CA LYS A 317 4.47 -14.07 4.34
C LYS A 317 4.96 -13.23 5.52
N ARG A 318 4.65 -13.64 6.77
CA ARG A 318 4.98 -12.96 8.04
C ARG A 318 4.39 -11.54 8.10
N ARG A 319 3.13 -11.42 7.71
CA ARG A 319 2.38 -10.17 7.76
C ARG A 319 1.02 -10.35 8.40
N ASN A 320 0.57 -9.25 8.98
CA ASN A 320 -0.73 -9.14 9.61
C ASN A 320 -1.72 -8.49 8.65
N CYS A 321 -2.99 -8.53 9.03
CA CYS A 321 -4.07 -7.89 8.31
C CYS A 321 -4.54 -6.60 9.03
N ASP A 322 -3.60 -5.85 9.61
CA ASP A 322 -3.82 -4.61 10.38
C ASP A 322 -3.57 -3.31 9.56
N GLY A 323 -3.59 -3.43 8.23
CA GLY A 323 -3.28 -2.34 7.28
C GLY A 323 -1.92 -2.46 6.59
N ASP A 324 -1.25 -3.59 6.79
CA ASP A 324 -0.03 -3.96 6.07
C ASP A 324 -0.28 -4.15 4.56
N GLU A 325 0.81 -4.01 3.79
CA GLU A 325 0.81 -4.07 2.33
C GLU A 325 1.80 -5.12 1.85
N ASP A 326 1.38 -5.92 0.88
CA ASP A 326 2.22 -6.91 0.22
C ASP A 326 2.46 -6.57 -1.25
N ALA A 327 3.62 -6.99 -1.74
CA ALA A 327 3.93 -6.97 -3.16
C ALA A 327 3.48 -8.27 -3.81
N MET A 328 2.86 -8.15 -4.98
CA MET A 328 2.52 -9.27 -5.84
C MET A 328 3.31 -9.16 -7.16
N MET A 329 3.82 -10.30 -7.62
CA MET A 329 4.59 -10.46 -8.85
C MET A 329 4.08 -11.68 -9.61
N LEU A 330 4.13 -11.67 -10.94
CA LEU A 330 3.93 -12.93 -11.68
C LEU A 330 5.07 -13.90 -11.34
N LEU A 331 4.75 -15.18 -11.17
CA LEU A 331 5.76 -16.18 -10.83
C LEU A 331 6.84 -16.24 -11.91
N PHE A 332 6.44 -16.24 -13.19
CA PHE A 332 7.42 -16.37 -14.27
C PHE A 332 8.30 -15.12 -14.44
N ASP A 333 7.76 -13.92 -14.19
CA ASP A 333 8.57 -12.68 -14.12
C ASP A 333 9.66 -12.80 -13.05
N THR A 334 9.27 -13.31 -11.87
CA THR A 334 10.20 -13.56 -10.77
C THR A 334 11.31 -14.51 -11.20
N LEU A 335 10.99 -15.60 -11.91
CA LEU A 335 11.98 -16.60 -12.31
C LEU A 335 12.98 -16.11 -13.37
N ILE A 336 12.53 -15.35 -14.38
CA ILE A 336 13.40 -14.99 -15.53
C ILE A 336 14.12 -13.65 -15.37
N ASN A 337 13.62 -12.78 -14.50
CA ASN A 337 14.16 -11.42 -14.33
C ASN A 337 14.88 -11.21 -13.00
N PHE A 338 14.61 -12.02 -11.98
CA PHE A 338 15.35 -11.96 -10.72
C PHE A 338 16.81 -12.40 -10.91
N SER A 339 17.75 -11.66 -10.33
CA SER A 339 19.14 -12.12 -10.19
C SER A 339 19.79 -11.62 -8.92
N LYS A 340 20.57 -12.50 -8.27
CA LYS A 340 21.41 -12.13 -7.12
C LYS A 340 22.48 -11.10 -7.48
N GLU A 341 22.87 -11.02 -8.75
CA GLU A 341 23.87 -10.04 -9.24
C GLU A 341 23.36 -8.59 -9.24
N TYR A 342 22.04 -8.38 -9.13
CA TYR A 342 21.43 -7.04 -9.06
C TYR A 342 21.27 -6.53 -7.62
N ILE A 343 21.43 -7.41 -6.62
CA ILE A 343 21.16 -7.08 -5.23
C ILE A 343 22.19 -6.05 -4.73
N PRO A 344 21.73 -4.93 -4.11
CA PRO A 344 22.63 -3.94 -3.52
C PRO A 344 23.49 -4.54 -2.39
N GLU A 345 24.76 -4.14 -2.31
CA GLU A 345 25.70 -4.65 -1.29
C GLU A 345 25.48 -4.04 0.11
N GLY A 346 24.85 -2.85 0.19
CA GLY A 346 24.62 -2.12 1.43
C GLY A 346 23.69 -2.82 2.44
N ARG A 347 23.71 -2.33 3.69
CA ARG A 347 22.81 -2.82 4.77
C ARG A 347 21.34 -2.76 4.31
N GLY A 348 20.63 -3.87 4.46
CA GLY A 348 19.22 -4.00 4.03
C GLY A 348 19.02 -4.28 2.54
N GLY A 349 20.09 -4.44 1.75
CA GLY A 349 20.00 -4.77 0.32
C GLY A 349 19.24 -6.06 0.04
N LYS A 350 19.46 -7.08 0.88
CA LYS A 350 18.85 -8.42 0.79
C LYS A 350 17.40 -8.52 1.29
N MET A 351 16.91 -7.50 1.99
CA MET A 351 15.53 -7.47 2.49
C MET A 351 14.58 -7.17 1.34
N ASP A 352 13.33 -7.63 1.43
CA ASP A 352 12.29 -7.37 0.42
C ASP A 352 12.67 -7.95 -0.95
N LEU A 353 13.19 -9.19 -0.97
CA LEU A 353 13.61 -9.92 -2.18
C LEU A 353 13.12 -11.37 -2.15
N PRO A 354 12.63 -11.95 -3.25
CA PRO A 354 12.20 -13.35 -3.29
C PRO A 354 13.41 -14.30 -3.37
N LEU A 355 14.20 -14.41 -2.30
CA LEU A 355 15.38 -15.29 -2.26
C LEU A 355 14.99 -16.77 -2.23
N VAL A 356 13.85 -17.06 -1.61
CA VAL A 356 13.21 -18.39 -1.55
C VAL A 356 11.73 -18.19 -1.84
N ILE A 357 11.10 -19.19 -2.46
CA ILE A 357 9.67 -19.20 -2.75
C ILE A 357 9.06 -20.45 -2.12
N ALA A 358 8.14 -20.28 -1.18
CA ALA A 358 7.37 -21.34 -0.57
C ALA A 358 6.24 -21.77 -1.53
N THR A 359 6.22 -23.06 -1.86
CA THR A 359 5.26 -23.65 -2.81
C THR A 359 3.98 -24.11 -2.14
N ARG A 360 4.05 -24.43 -0.84
CA ARG A 360 2.92 -24.89 -0.01
C ARG A 360 2.91 -24.13 1.30
N ILE A 361 1.72 -23.91 1.85
CA ILE A 361 1.54 -23.32 3.17
C ILE A 361 1.16 -24.43 4.14
N TYR A 362 1.93 -24.58 5.22
CA TYR A 362 1.59 -25.45 6.34
C TYR A 362 1.13 -24.57 7.52
N PRO A 363 -0.11 -24.72 8.02
CA PRO A 363 -0.63 -23.91 9.13
C PRO A 363 0.19 -24.05 10.41
N SER A 364 0.93 -25.15 10.58
CA SER A 364 1.87 -25.31 11.71
C SER A 364 3.09 -24.36 11.65
N GLU A 365 3.42 -23.82 10.48
CA GLU A 365 4.64 -23.01 10.24
C GLU A 365 4.34 -21.51 10.03
N ILE A 366 3.07 -21.13 9.93
CA ILE A 366 2.66 -19.73 9.76
C ILE A 366 2.62 -18.99 11.11
N ASP A 367 2.38 -17.69 11.04
CA ASP A 367 2.22 -16.86 12.23
C ASP A 367 1.02 -17.32 13.10
N LYS A 368 1.19 -17.22 14.43
CA LYS A 368 0.20 -17.64 15.42
C LYS A 368 -1.09 -16.84 15.36
N GLU A 369 -1.07 -15.61 14.86
CA GLU A 369 -2.28 -14.79 14.75
C GLU A 369 -3.36 -15.46 13.89
N ALA A 370 -2.96 -16.09 12.78
CA ALA A 370 -3.89 -16.82 11.92
C ALA A 370 -4.42 -18.12 12.55
N LEU A 371 -3.81 -18.60 13.64
CA LEU A 371 -4.27 -19.77 14.38
C LEU A 371 -5.41 -19.44 15.36
N ASN A 372 -5.63 -18.16 15.64
CA ASN A 372 -6.67 -17.68 16.55
C ASN A 372 -7.96 -17.27 15.81
N ILE A 373 -8.15 -17.75 14.59
CA ILE A 373 -9.37 -17.48 13.81
C ILE A 373 -10.48 -18.41 14.29
N ASP A 374 -11.63 -17.81 14.61
CA ASP A 374 -12.85 -18.51 14.97
C ASP A 374 -13.48 -19.16 13.73
N LEU A 375 -13.88 -20.43 13.86
CA LEU A 375 -14.40 -21.25 12.76
C LEU A 375 -15.90 -21.55 12.86
N MET A 376 -16.59 -20.93 13.82
CA MET A 376 -18.01 -21.21 14.09
C MET A 376 -18.94 -20.31 13.28
N GLY A 377 -19.99 -20.88 12.68
CA GLY A 377 -21.05 -20.11 12.02
C GLY A 377 -21.97 -19.35 12.97
N THR A 378 -22.01 -19.72 14.25
CA THR A 378 -22.74 -19.00 15.30
C THR A 378 -22.09 -19.29 16.65
N TYR A 379 -21.88 -18.25 17.47
CA TYR A 379 -21.35 -18.44 18.83
C TYR A 379 -22.42 -19.05 19.76
N PRO A 380 -22.03 -19.90 20.73
CA PRO A 380 -22.98 -20.50 21.65
C PRO A 380 -23.58 -19.46 22.61
N LEU A 381 -24.81 -19.70 23.07
CA LEU A 381 -25.50 -18.81 24.01
C LEU A 381 -24.71 -18.60 25.32
N GLU A 382 -24.03 -19.64 25.78
CA GLU A 382 -23.20 -19.59 26.99
C GLU A 382 -22.07 -18.57 26.85
N PHE A 383 -21.43 -18.49 25.68
CA PHE A 383 -20.38 -17.50 25.40
C PHE A 383 -20.93 -16.08 25.61
N TYR A 384 -22.06 -15.74 25.00
CA TYR A 384 -22.69 -14.42 25.16
C TYR A 384 -23.02 -14.10 26.62
N ARG A 385 -23.54 -15.06 27.39
CA ARG A 385 -23.88 -14.85 28.81
C ARG A 385 -22.63 -14.63 29.65
N LYS A 386 -21.58 -15.44 29.45
CA LYS A 386 -20.32 -15.29 30.19
C LYS A 386 -19.62 -13.97 29.92
N THR A 387 -19.74 -13.39 28.71
CA THR A 387 -19.11 -12.08 28.43
C THR A 387 -19.62 -10.95 29.33
N LEU A 388 -20.80 -11.09 29.95
CA LEU A 388 -21.33 -10.12 30.92
C LEU A 388 -20.53 -10.09 32.23
N GLU A 389 -19.78 -11.14 32.55
CA GLU A 389 -18.93 -11.26 33.74
C GLU A 389 -17.50 -10.75 33.50
N PHE A 390 -17.20 -10.31 32.27
CA PHE A 390 -15.87 -9.86 31.85
C PHE A 390 -14.73 -10.88 32.06
N PRO A 391 -14.93 -12.18 31.74
CA PRO A 391 -13.88 -13.18 31.88
C PRO A 391 -12.73 -12.91 30.92
N HIS A 392 -11.54 -13.43 31.25
CA HIS A 392 -10.41 -13.36 30.33
C HIS A 392 -10.67 -14.27 29.12
N PRO A 393 -10.34 -13.87 27.86
CA PRO A 393 -10.66 -14.67 26.66
C PRO A 393 -10.19 -16.13 26.69
N LYS A 394 -9.03 -16.40 27.33
CA LYS A 394 -8.50 -17.75 27.53
C LYS A 394 -9.42 -18.70 28.31
N GLU A 395 -10.27 -18.17 29.19
CA GLU A 395 -11.25 -18.96 29.94
C GLU A 395 -12.40 -19.44 29.04
N LEU A 396 -12.63 -18.73 27.94
CA LEU A 396 -13.68 -19.03 26.95
C LEU A 396 -13.14 -19.75 25.71
N GLU A 397 -11.82 -19.91 25.59
CA GLU A 397 -11.15 -20.49 24.41
C GLU A 397 -11.68 -21.89 24.10
N ASN A 398 -11.92 -22.73 25.11
CA ASN A 398 -12.45 -24.09 24.93
C ASN A 398 -13.90 -24.12 24.41
N MET A 399 -14.63 -23.00 24.48
CA MET A 399 -16.01 -22.89 23.97
C MET A 399 -16.06 -22.51 22.49
N ILE A 400 -14.94 -22.07 21.93
CA ILE A 400 -14.84 -21.58 20.56
C ILE A 400 -13.92 -22.52 19.78
N GLU A 401 -14.37 -22.92 18.60
CA GLU A 401 -13.52 -23.69 17.70
C GLU A 401 -12.55 -22.77 16.97
N LEU A 402 -11.26 -22.87 17.31
CA LEU A 402 -10.17 -22.13 16.68
C LEU A 402 -9.43 -22.98 15.65
N VAL A 403 -8.74 -22.33 14.70
CA VAL A 403 -7.81 -23.01 13.78
C VAL A 403 -6.74 -23.82 14.52
N SER A 404 -6.23 -23.31 15.64
CA SER A 404 -5.24 -24.00 16.48
C SER A 404 -5.70 -25.39 16.92
N HIS A 405 -6.99 -25.59 17.16
CA HIS A 405 -7.57 -26.88 17.58
C HIS A 405 -7.61 -27.92 16.45
N ARG A 406 -7.53 -27.49 15.18
CA ARG A 406 -7.59 -28.38 14.01
C ARG A 406 -6.23 -28.80 13.46
N LEU A 407 -5.14 -28.27 14.00
CA LEU A 407 -3.78 -28.58 13.53
C LEU A 407 -3.46 -30.08 13.62
N GLY A 408 -2.96 -30.65 12.53
CA GLY A 408 -2.60 -32.08 12.45
C GLY A 408 -3.77 -33.04 12.25
N THR A 409 -5.01 -32.54 12.18
CA THR A 409 -6.22 -33.37 11.97
C THR A 409 -6.58 -33.56 10.49
N GLY A 410 -5.89 -32.87 9.59
CA GLY A 410 -6.22 -32.82 8.15
C GLY A 410 -7.37 -31.88 7.79
N LYS A 411 -8.18 -31.43 8.76
CA LYS A 411 -9.24 -30.41 8.59
C LYS A 411 -8.74 -28.98 8.80
N GLU A 412 -7.43 -28.77 8.81
CA GLU A 412 -6.81 -27.45 9.00
C GLU A 412 -6.97 -26.54 7.78
N TYR A 413 -7.29 -27.08 6.59
CA TYR A 413 -7.39 -26.33 5.33
C TYR A 413 -8.82 -26.10 4.83
N SER A 414 -9.84 -26.65 5.52
CA SER A 414 -11.21 -26.70 5.00
C SER A 414 -12.26 -26.76 6.11
N GLY A 415 -13.51 -26.47 5.78
CA GLY A 415 -14.63 -26.48 6.70
C GLY A 415 -14.64 -25.27 7.63
N PHE A 416 -14.16 -24.12 7.15
CA PHE A 416 -14.24 -22.86 7.85
C PHE A 416 -15.68 -22.36 7.75
N ASP A 417 -16.16 -21.70 8.79
CA ASP A 417 -17.48 -21.07 8.79
C ASP A 417 -17.34 -19.59 9.16
N PHE A 418 -18.44 -18.85 9.10
CA PHE A 418 -18.47 -17.42 9.38
C PHE A 418 -19.84 -17.02 9.96
N THR A 419 -19.84 -15.99 10.80
CA THR A 419 -21.06 -15.59 11.54
C THR A 419 -21.99 -14.67 10.78
N HIS A 420 -21.46 -13.84 9.88
CA HIS A 420 -22.23 -12.81 9.18
C HIS A 420 -21.94 -12.86 7.67
N ASP A 421 -22.99 -13.03 6.87
CA ASP A 421 -22.92 -12.89 5.42
C ASP A 421 -22.93 -11.42 5.01
N THR A 422 -22.37 -11.13 3.84
CA THR A 422 -22.38 -9.82 3.20
C THR A 422 -22.97 -9.91 1.79
N THR A 423 -23.64 -8.85 1.34
CA THR A 423 -24.19 -8.80 -0.02
C THR A 423 -23.08 -8.69 -1.06
N SER A 424 -22.04 -7.91 -0.78
CA SER A 424 -20.83 -7.90 -1.60
C SER A 424 -19.63 -7.48 -0.77
N ILE A 425 -18.53 -8.20 -0.90
CA ILE A 425 -17.23 -7.80 -0.31
C ILE A 425 -16.73 -6.42 -0.78
N SER A 426 -17.29 -5.87 -1.87
CA SER A 426 -16.87 -4.57 -2.44
C SER A 426 -17.98 -3.51 -2.48
N GLU A 427 -19.07 -3.66 -1.72
CA GLU A 427 -20.20 -2.71 -1.71
C GLU A 427 -19.81 -1.29 -1.26
N GLY A 428 -18.75 -1.18 -0.44
CA GLY A 428 -18.29 0.07 0.14
C GLY A 428 -17.58 1.06 -0.80
N PRO A 429 -17.26 2.27 -0.31
CA PRO A 429 -16.50 3.25 -1.07
C PRO A 429 -15.10 2.73 -1.43
N LYS A 430 -14.86 2.53 -2.73
CA LYS A 430 -13.66 1.90 -3.30
C LYS A 430 -12.35 2.68 -3.08
N VAL A 431 -12.47 4.00 -2.87
CA VAL A 431 -11.34 4.91 -2.66
C VAL A 431 -11.68 5.85 -1.52
N SER A 432 -10.78 5.94 -0.54
CA SER A 432 -10.95 6.87 0.57
C SER A 432 -10.96 8.33 0.10
N THR A 433 -11.82 9.15 0.71
CA THR A 433 -11.88 10.60 0.45
C THR A 433 -10.54 11.27 0.72
N TYR A 434 -9.75 10.73 1.66
CA TYR A 434 -8.39 11.20 1.96
C TYR A 434 -7.47 11.24 0.72
N LYS A 435 -7.62 10.28 -0.21
CA LYS A 435 -6.85 10.26 -1.46
C LYS A 435 -7.44 11.15 -2.56
N LYS A 436 -8.75 11.37 -2.53
CA LYS A 436 -9.43 12.24 -3.50
C LYS A 436 -9.09 13.71 -3.26
N LEU A 437 -8.90 14.09 -2.00
CA LEU A 437 -8.46 15.43 -1.62
C LEU A 437 -6.95 15.56 -1.84
N GLU A 438 -6.53 16.56 -2.63
CA GLU A 438 -5.11 16.80 -2.89
C GLU A 438 -4.49 17.70 -1.82
N LYS A 439 -5.19 18.77 -1.43
CA LYS A 439 -4.66 19.77 -0.51
C LYS A 439 -4.85 19.37 0.95
N MET A 440 -3.83 19.66 1.76
CA MET A 440 -3.85 19.38 3.20
C MET A 440 -4.94 20.19 3.94
N GLU A 441 -5.17 21.43 3.52
CA GLU A 441 -6.22 22.29 4.09
C GLU A 441 -7.61 21.67 3.91
N GLU A 442 -7.92 21.19 2.70
CA GLU A 442 -9.19 20.50 2.42
C GLU A 442 -9.35 19.22 3.27
N LYS A 443 -8.27 18.45 3.44
CA LYS A 443 -8.28 17.24 4.29
C LYS A 443 -8.60 17.57 5.74
N LEU A 444 -8.05 18.65 6.26
CA LEU A 444 -8.29 19.09 7.63
C LEU A 444 -9.71 19.60 7.81
N THR A 445 -10.19 20.44 6.89
CA THR A 445 -11.58 20.91 6.91
C THR A 445 -12.56 19.72 6.86
N ALA A 446 -12.29 18.73 6.01
CA ALA A 446 -13.08 17.50 5.95
C ALA A 446 -13.04 16.73 7.29
N GLN A 447 -11.85 16.55 7.87
CA GLN A 447 -11.68 15.87 9.16
C GLN A 447 -12.45 16.58 10.29
N LEU A 448 -12.39 17.91 10.37
CA LEU A 448 -13.09 18.70 11.39
C LEU A 448 -14.60 18.70 11.17
N SER A 449 -15.05 18.81 9.91
CA SER A 449 -16.47 18.72 9.59
C SER A 449 -17.08 17.37 9.97
N LEU A 450 -16.28 16.30 9.96
CA LEU A 450 -16.68 14.99 10.48
C LEU A 450 -16.71 14.99 12.00
N ALA A 451 -15.73 15.60 12.68
CA ALA A 451 -15.72 15.70 14.14
C ALA A 451 -17.01 16.37 14.65
N VAL A 452 -17.41 17.51 14.07
CA VAL A 452 -18.66 18.23 14.41
C VAL A 452 -19.93 17.39 14.19
N LYS A 453 -19.91 16.42 13.26
CA LYS A 453 -21.06 15.57 12.97
C LYS A 453 -21.14 14.33 13.87
N ILE A 454 -20.04 13.92 14.49
CA ILE A 454 -19.95 12.64 15.22
C ILE A 454 -20.07 12.90 16.71
N ARG A 455 -21.20 12.49 17.31
CA ARG A 455 -21.45 12.62 18.76
C ARG A 455 -20.37 12.02 19.66
N ALA A 456 -19.64 11.00 19.19
CA ALA A 456 -18.61 10.32 19.96
C ALA A 456 -17.23 11.01 19.91
N VAL A 457 -17.09 12.09 19.15
CA VAL A 457 -15.83 12.80 18.94
C VAL A 457 -15.95 14.18 19.56
N ASP A 458 -14.97 14.54 20.37
CA ASP A 458 -14.82 15.90 20.93
C ASP A 458 -14.02 16.76 19.92
N GLU A 459 -14.68 17.75 19.34
CA GLU A 459 -14.10 18.66 18.37
C GLU A 459 -12.95 19.51 18.93
N GLU A 460 -13.02 19.93 20.20
CA GLU A 460 -12.00 20.76 20.85
C GLU A 460 -10.72 19.95 21.08
N ASP A 461 -10.85 18.70 21.54
CA ASP A 461 -9.71 17.78 21.70
C ASP A 461 -9.08 17.44 20.34
N VAL A 462 -9.89 17.18 19.30
CA VAL A 462 -9.37 16.90 17.95
C VAL A 462 -8.59 18.09 17.41
N ALA A 463 -9.15 19.30 17.47
CA ALA A 463 -8.47 20.52 17.02
C ALA A 463 -7.16 20.75 17.79
N SER A 464 -7.21 20.63 19.12
CA SER A 464 -6.04 20.78 19.99
C SER A 464 -4.93 19.78 19.65
N ARG A 465 -5.27 18.50 19.45
CA ARG A 465 -4.31 17.46 19.07
C ARG A 465 -3.70 17.68 17.70
N VAL A 466 -4.49 18.13 16.72
CA VAL A 466 -3.98 18.45 15.38
C VAL A 466 -2.92 19.55 15.46
N ILE A 467 -3.22 20.63 16.19
CA ILE A 467 -2.30 21.75 16.34
C ILE A 467 -1.02 21.30 17.07
N GLN A 468 -1.16 20.61 18.20
CA GLN A 468 -0.02 20.29 19.07
C GLN A 468 0.87 19.16 18.52
N LYS A 469 0.30 18.14 17.86
CA LYS A 469 1.04 16.97 17.39
C LYS A 469 1.47 17.04 15.94
N HIS A 470 0.81 17.83 15.10
CA HIS A 470 1.14 17.94 13.68
C HIS A 470 1.67 19.33 13.32
N PHE A 471 0.91 20.39 13.58
CA PHE A 471 1.26 21.73 13.08
C PHE A 471 2.43 22.38 13.80
N LEU A 472 2.35 22.53 15.12
CA LEU A 472 3.41 23.18 15.90
C LEU A 472 4.77 22.47 15.76
N PRO A 473 4.87 21.12 15.78
CA PRO A 473 6.11 20.41 15.52
C PRO A 473 6.69 20.68 14.12
N ASP A 474 5.86 20.68 13.07
CA ASP A 474 6.29 20.96 11.70
C ASP A 474 6.76 22.42 11.55
N LEU A 475 6.01 23.37 12.09
CA LEU A 475 6.34 24.80 12.07
C LEU A 475 7.69 25.04 12.78
N VAL A 476 7.83 24.62 14.04
CA VAL A 476 9.07 24.79 14.82
C VAL A 476 10.24 24.02 14.18
N GLY A 477 9.98 22.82 13.65
CA GLY A 477 10.98 22.02 12.94
C GLY A 477 11.52 22.70 11.70
N ASN A 478 10.63 23.19 10.83
CA ASN A 478 10.99 23.93 9.62
C ASN A 478 11.71 25.23 9.94
N MET A 479 11.28 25.95 10.98
CA MET A 479 11.95 27.16 11.44
C MET A 479 13.39 26.88 11.92
N ARG A 480 13.58 25.86 12.76
CA ARG A 480 14.92 25.43 13.20
C ARG A 480 15.79 24.97 12.04
N ALA A 481 15.21 24.29 11.05
CA ALA A 481 15.92 23.89 9.84
C ALA A 481 16.32 25.11 9.01
N PHE A 482 15.44 26.11 8.88
CA PHE A 482 15.69 27.35 8.13
C PHE A 482 16.87 28.14 8.70
N THR A 483 16.96 28.30 10.02
CA THR A 483 18.05 29.06 10.66
C THR A 483 19.41 28.34 10.60
N ARG A 484 19.41 27.02 10.44
CA ARG A 484 20.63 26.17 10.37
C ARG A 484 20.93 25.66 8.96
N GLN A 485 20.22 26.15 7.96
CA GLN A 485 20.21 25.55 6.63
C GLN A 485 21.56 25.69 5.90
N GLN A 486 21.72 24.86 4.87
CA GLN A 486 22.82 24.96 3.91
C GLN A 486 22.32 25.58 2.60
N PHE A 487 23.25 26.06 1.78
CA PHE A 487 23.00 26.63 0.47
C PHE A 487 23.41 25.64 -0.60
N ARG A 488 22.56 25.40 -1.60
CA ARG A 488 22.84 24.47 -2.70
C ARG A 488 22.99 25.22 -4.01
N CYS A 489 24.00 24.87 -4.80
CA CYS A 489 24.07 25.36 -6.18
C CYS A 489 23.07 24.64 -7.08
N ILE A 490 22.32 25.37 -7.90
CA ILE A 490 21.34 24.80 -8.85
C ILE A 490 22.02 23.93 -9.91
N LYS A 491 23.21 24.33 -10.39
CA LYS A 491 23.91 23.67 -11.50
C LYS A 491 24.64 22.40 -11.04
N CYS A 492 25.53 22.52 -10.06
CA CYS A 492 26.41 21.41 -9.66
C CYS A 492 25.96 20.66 -8.40
N ASN A 493 24.84 21.04 -7.76
CA ASN A 493 24.33 20.46 -6.52
C ASN A 493 25.29 20.48 -5.32
N THR A 494 26.42 21.18 -5.41
CA THR A 494 27.35 21.32 -4.28
C THR A 494 26.66 22.12 -3.18
N LYS A 495 26.77 21.62 -1.94
CA LYS A 495 26.20 22.24 -0.74
C LYS A 495 27.28 23.00 0.02
N TYR A 496 26.94 24.19 0.46
CA TYR A 496 27.81 25.06 1.26
C TYR A 496 27.12 25.36 2.58
N ARG A 497 27.89 25.28 3.68
CA ARG A 497 27.39 25.62 5.02
C ARG A 497 27.05 27.11 5.15
N ARG A 498 27.77 27.98 4.43
CA ARG A 498 27.58 29.44 4.42
C ARG A 498 27.59 29.92 2.97
N VAL A 499 26.94 31.04 2.70
CA VAL A 499 27.03 31.68 1.38
C VAL A 499 28.46 32.18 1.17
N PRO A 500 29.16 31.78 0.10
CA PRO A 500 30.43 32.38 -0.28
C PRO A 500 30.26 33.89 -0.47
N LEU A 501 31.23 34.70 -0.03
CA LEU A 501 31.15 36.16 -0.09
C LEU A 501 30.92 36.71 -1.52
N LYS A 502 31.35 35.96 -2.55
CA LYS A 502 31.10 36.31 -3.96
C LYS A 502 29.64 36.13 -4.40
N GLY A 503 28.76 35.56 -3.58
CA GLY A 503 27.35 35.30 -3.90
C GLY A 503 27.10 34.16 -4.90
N VAL A 504 28.13 33.68 -5.60
CA VAL A 504 28.06 32.61 -6.60
C VAL A 504 28.75 31.33 -6.14
N CYS A 505 28.40 30.20 -6.75
CA CYS A 505 29.07 28.93 -6.48
C CYS A 505 30.55 28.97 -6.95
N PRO A 506 31.54 28.76 -6.08
CA PRO A 506 32.95 28.81 -6.45
C PRO A 506 33.38 27.68 -7.41
N LYS A 507 32.62 26.58 -7.53
CA LYS A 507 32.93 25.48 -8.45
C LYS A 507 32.45 25.70 -9.89
N CYS A 508 31.32 26.38 -10.09
CA CYS A 508 30.67 26.43 -11.41
C CYS A 508 30.04 27.79 -11.77
N GLY A 509 30.21 28.81 -10.92
CA GLY A 509 29.61 30.13 -11.10
C GLY A 509 28.07 30.17 -11.02
N GLY A 510 27.41 29.06 -10.70
CA GLY A 510 25.95 29.00 -10.63
C GLY A 510 25.35 29.64 -9.38
N ASN A 511 24.09 30.05 -9.48
CA ASN A 511 23.34 30.63 -8.36
C ASN A 511 23.15 29.62 -7.22
N LEU A 512 23.26 30.15 -6.00
CA LEU A 512 23.02 29.43 -4.76
C LEU A 512 21.60 29.69 -4.30
N VAL A 513 20.89 28.61 -3.96
CA VAL A 513 19.54 28.68 -3.42
C VAL A 513 19.50 28.13 -2.00
N LEU A 514 18.57 28.67 -1.23
CA LEU A 514 18.17 28.13 0.06
C LEU A 514 17.69 26.69 -0.11
N THR A 515 17.96 25.86 0.89
CA THR A 515 17.43 24.49 0.95
C THR A 515 16.05 24.45 1.61
N VAL A 516 15.75 25.42 2.47
CA VAL A 516 14.45 25.63 3.11
C VAL A 516 14.00 27.05 2.81
N HIS A 517 12.82 27.20 2.22
CA HIS A 517 12.28 28.51 1.84
C HIS A 517 11.33 29.06 2.91
N GLU A 518 11.20 30.38 3.01
CA GLU A 518 10.27 31.04 3.95
C GLU A 518 8.84 30.47 3.88
N LYS A 519 8.32 30.25 2.66
CA LYS A 519 6.99 29.67 2.44
C LYS A 519 6.79 28.32 3.14
N SER A 520 7.86 27.53 3.28
CA SER A 520 7.80 26.25 4.00
C SER A 520 7.73 26.41 5.53
N VAL A 521 8.28 27.51 6.06
CA VAL A 521 8.26 27.84 7.49
C VAL A 521 6.92 28.46 7.89
N LYS A 522 6.27 29.20 6.97
CA LYS A 522 4.91 29.74 7.14
C LYS A 522 3.81 28.72 6.85
N LYS A 523 4.18 27.55 6.30
CA LYS A 523 3.23 26.50 5.90
C LYS A 523 2.49 26.00 7.15
N TYR A 524 1.17 26.17 7.18
CA TYR A 524 0.23 25.84 8.27
C TYR A 524 0.01 26.89 9.36
N LEU A 525 0.70 28.05 9.35
CA LEU A 525 0.48 29.06 10.39
C LEU A 525 -0.96 29.59 10.36
N GLU A 526 -1.43 30.04 9.19
CA GLU A 526 -2.81 30.54 9.01
C GLU A 526 -3.85 29.47 9.32
N ALA A 527 -3.61 28.23 8.90
CA ALA A 527 -4.49 27.11 9.19
C ALA A 527 -4.59 26.83 10.69
N ALA A 528 -3.47 26.91 11.43
CA ALA A 528 -3.43 26.73 12.87
C ALA A 528 -4.19 27.84 13.62
N LYS A 529 -4.07 29.09 13.16
CA LYS A 529 -4.80 30.25 13.72
C LYS A 529 -6.31 30.08 13.55
N LYS A 530 -6.75 29.84 12.31
CA LYS A 530 -8.16 29.61 11.99
C LYS A 530 -8.76 28.49 12.84
N LEU A 531 -8.05 27.36 12.96
CA LEU A 531 -8.45 26.24 13.81
C LEU A 531 -8.58 26.61 15.29
N ALA A 532 -7.65 27.43 15.80
CA ALA A 532 -7.64 27.84 17.19
C ALA A 532 -8.80 28.79 17.53
N ASP A 533 -9.21 29.61 16.57
CA ASP A 533 -10.34 30.53 16.68
C ASP A 533 -11.69 29.80 16.54
N ASP A 534 -11.80 28.90 15.55
CA ASP A 534 -13.05 28.18 15.24
C ASP A 534 -13.46 27.17 16.34
N PHE A 535 -12.51 26.54 17.04
CA PHE A 535 -12.77 25.40 17.95
C PHE A 535 -12.36 25.66 19.40
N ASN A 536 -12.30 26.93 19.82
CA ASN A 536 -12.02 27.36 21.20
C ASN A 536 -10.91 26.58 21.94
N VAL A 537 -9.79 26.32 21.26
CA VAL A 537 -8.70 25.51 21.83
C VAL A 537 -8.06 26.16 23.06
N SER A 538 -7.34 25.36 23.86
CA SER A 538 -6.73 25.83 25.11
C SER A 538 -5.86 27.09 24.95
N ASN A 539 -5.93 27.99 25.94
CA ASN A 539 -5.19 29.25 25.94
C ASN A 539 -3.67 29.06 25.73
N TYR A 540 -3.11 27.99 26.29
CA TYR A 540 -1.71 27.63 26.07
C TYR A 540 -1.39 27.40 24.59
N THR A 541 -2.27 26.70 23.87
CA THR A 541 -2.10 26.42 22.43
C THR A 541 -2.20 27.70 21.60
N LYS A 542 -3.20 28.55 21.91
CA LYS A 542 -3.36 29.88 21.30
C LYS A 542 -2.12 30.75 21.48
N GLN A 543 -1.60 30.85 22.71
CA GLN A 543 -0.39 31.60 23.02
C GLN A 543 0.84 31.09 22.27
N ARG A 544 0.99 29.77 22.10
CA ARG A 544 2.11 29.19 21.34
C ARG A 544 2.08 29.55 19.87
N ILE A 545 0.89 29.56 19.25
CA ILE A 545 0.73 29.98 17.85
C ILE A 545 1.09 31.47 17.72
N LEU A 546 0.55 32.32 18.59
CA LEU A 546 0.82 33.76 18.59
C LEU A 546 2.31 34.07 18.81
N LEU A 547 2.95 33.36 19.74
CA LEU A 547 4.39 33.51 19.99
C LEU A 547 5.20 33.12 18.75
N TYR A 548 4.85 32.01 18.09
CA TYR A 548 5.51 31.57 16.87
C TYR A 548 5.33 32.59 15.74
N GLU A 549 4.14 33.14 15.56
CA GLU A 549 3.88 34.22 14.59
C GLU A 549 4.75 35.45 14.83
N LYS A 550 4.83 35.93 16.09
CA LYS A 550 5.72 37.04 16.46
C LYS A 550 7.19 36.74 16.13
N PHE A 551 7.65 35.52 16.40
CA PHE A 551 9.00 35.10 16.03
C PHE A 551 9.23 35.07 14.52
N MET A 552 8.25 34.60 13.75
CA MET A 552 8.32 34.60 12.28
C MET A 552 8.42 36.01 11.74
N ASP A 553 7.57 36.91 12.22
CA ASP A 553 7.57 38.30 11.81
C ASP A 553 8.91 38.98 12.14
N SER A 554 9.45 38.76 13.34
CA SER A 554 10.78 39.28 13.71
C SER A 554 11.92 38.74 12.84
N LEU A 555 11.81 37.51 12.33
CA LEU A 555 12.88 36.87 11.56
C LEU A 555 12.89 37.29 10.08
N PHE A 556 11.72 37.58 9.52
CA PHE A 556 11.55 37.87 8.08
C PHE A 556 11.21 39.31 7.75
N LYS A 557 10.52 40.04 8.63
CA LYS A 557 10.24 41.47 8.40
C LYS A 557 11.49 42.27 8.72
N ASN A 558 11.95 43.03 7.73
CA ASN A 558 13.03 43.99 7.90
C ASN A 558 12.38 45.35 8.21
N ASP A 559 12.62 45.92 9.40
CA ASP A 559 11.99 47.17 9.84
C ASP A 559 12.22 48.36 8.89
N LYS A 560 13.20 48.25 7.97
CA LYS A 560 13.52 49.24 6.93
C LYS A 560 12.62 49.20 5.69
N VAL A 561 11.81 48.16 5.49
CA VAL A 561 10.94 48.00 4.31
C VAL A 561 9.50 47.80 4.78
N LYS A 562 8.74 48.90 4.90
CA LYS A 562 7.30 48.85 5.16
C LYS A 562 6.53 48.83 3.85
N HIS A 563 5.87 47.71 3.55
CA HIS A 563 4.77 47.69 2.59
C HIS A 563 3.49 48.01 3.36
N ALA A 564 3.12 49.28 3.43
CA ALA A 564 1.85 49.67 4.02
C ALA A 564 0.70 49.30 3.06
N LYS A 565 -0.38 48.71 3.59
CA LYS A 565 -1.62 48.51 2.85
C LYS A 565 -2.49 49.75 3.01
N LEU A 566 -3.36 50.02 2.04
CA LEU A 566 -4.30 51.15 2.14
C LEU A 566 -5.17 51.05 3.40
N ASP A 567 -5.58 49.85 3.77
CA ASP A 567 -6.40 49.56 4.96
C ASP A 567 -5.66 49.86 6.29
N ASP A 568 -4.32 50.02 6.28
CA ASP A 568 -3.57 50.39 7.49
C ASP A 568 -3.70 51.91 7.80
N PHE A 569 -4.31 52.69 6.89
CA PHE A 569 -4.48 54.14 7.00
C PHE A 569 -5.91 54.60 7.26
N PHE A 570 -6.90 53.70 7.26
CA PHE A 570 -8.31 54.02 7.45
C PHE A 570 -8.89 53.43 8.74
#